data_AF-A0A9R0HS28-F1
#
_entry.id   AF-A0A9R0HS28-F1
#
_cell.length_a   1.000
_cell.length_b   1.000
_cell.length_c   1.000
_cell.angle_alpha   90.00
_cell.angle_beta   90.00
_cell.angle_gamma   90.00
#
_symmetry.space_group_name_H-M   'P 1'
#
loop_
_entity.id
_entity.type
_entity.pdbx_description
1 polymer ?
#
loop_
_entity_poly.entity_id
_entity_poly.type
_entity_poly.pdbx_seq_one_letter_code
_entity_poly.pdbx_strand_id
1 'polypeptide(L)'
;MAVSSPHLPPILSPLQLKTPLNLNTRLNLSPFFKISSKATPTIRRSSVIIASSGSKDAMSSQEKLELFERYGLDPNDFLSEPSVKRKRRKDRGQEMGKGKQPVVEVVRKPPRTTHKLLQVLGGKAKRKKLLSPVGMDVRPMMEVVKGAAFDILQVAGGCPASLRPGRWLDLYSGTASVGIEALSRGCSEVHFVEMDPWVVSNVLQPNLQWTGFLDFSVIHTVTVENFLERAQQFVGGDTTFDYISVTPPYMKVDYGILMHQISDSSLVGEDTFIVVEYPLGTDMLDSCGCLMKIADRRFGRTHLAIYGPKWAMKKKKKG
;
A
#
# COMPACT_ATOMS: atom_id res chain seq x y z
N MET A 1 0.75 -28.44 -87.28
CA MET A 1 1.84 -28.38 -86.28
C MET A 1 1.21 -28.61 -84.90
N ALA A 2 1.65 -29.51 -84.04
CA ALA A 2 2.33 -30.80 -84.23
C ALA A 2 1.98 -31.68 -83.01
N VAL A 3 1.64 -32.96 -83.25
CA VAL A 3 1.63 -34.18 -82.36
C VAL A 3 1.79 -34.05 -80.83
N SER A 4 1.24 -34.90 -79.95
CA SER A 4 0.15 -35.92 -79.97
C SER A 4 0.00 -36.49 -78.53
N SER A 5 -1.19 -36.98 -78.16
CA SER A 5 -1.45 -37.85 -76.99
C SER A 5 -0.83 -39.28 -77.19
N PRO A 6 -0.90 -40.31 -76.28
CA PRO A 6 -1.83 -40.47 -75.13
C PRO A 6 -1.41 -41.32 -73.87
N HIS A 7 -2.33 -41.36 -72.87
CA HIS A 7 -2.76 -42.44 -71.94
C HIS A 7 -1.83 -43.36 -71.08
N LEU A 8 -2.04 -43.28 -69.72
CA LEU A 8 -2.33 -44.36 -68.70
C LEU A 8 -1.40 -45.61 -68.55
N PRO A 9 -1.52 -46.51 -67.51
CA PRO A 9 -2.38 -46.60 -66.30
C PRO A 9 -1.59 -46.82 -64.94
N PRO A 10 -2.25 -47.08 -63.76
CA PRO A 10 -1.60 -47.17 -62.42
C PRO A 10 -1.52 -48.59 -61.81
N ILE A 11 -0.83 -48.79 -60.65
CA ILE A 11 -0.89 -50.01 -59.80
C ILE A 11 -0.47 -49.79 -58.31
N LEU A 12 -1.06 -50.61 -57.43
CA LEU A 12 -0.86 -51.02 -56.02
C LEU A 12 0.57 -50.94 -55.38
N SER A 13 0.87 -51.08 -54.07
CA SER A 13 0.14 -51.33 -52.79
C SER A 13 1.06 -51.06 -51.56
N PRO A 14 0.59 -51.14 -50.28
CA PRO A 14 1.37 -50.86 -49.07
C PRO A 14 1.96 -52.10 -48.37
N LEU A 15 2.88 -51.91 -47.41
CA LEU A 15 3.29 -52.95 -46.44
C LEU A 15 3.75 -52.38 -45.08
N GLN A 16 3.31 -53.04 -44.00
CA GLN A 16 3.66 -52.76 -42.59
C GLN A 16 4.85 -53.62 -42.12
N LEU A 17 5.55 -53.20 -41.06
CA LEU A 17 6.08 -54.01 -39.93
C LEU A 17 6.85 -53.05 -38.99
N LYS A 18 6.34 -52.70 -37.80
CA LYS A 18 6.45 -53.38 -36.49
C LYS A 18 7.88 -53.50 -35.92
N THR A 19 7.99 -53.09 -34.66
CA THR A 19 9.09 -53.10 -33.67
C THR A 19 9.52 -54.55 -33.27
N PRO A 20 10.48 -54.85 -32.33
CA PRO A 20 11.05 -54.02 -31.24
C PRO A 20 12.53 -54.30 -30.77
N LEU A 21 12.90 -53.72 -29.61
CA LEU A 21 13.90 -54.17 -28.58
C LEU A 21 15.43 -54.12 -28.82
N ASN A 22 16.06 -53.03 -28.37
CA ASN A 22 16.91 -52.93 -27.15
C ASN A 22 17.95 -54.05 -26.81
N LEU A 23 19.26 -53.73 -26.78
CA LEU A 23 20.19 -54.24 -25.74
C LEU A 23 21.46 -53.37 -25.51
N ASN A 24 22.03 -53.50 -24.30
CA ASN A 24 23.08 -52.70 -23.64
C ASN A 24 24.54 -52.88 -24.13
N THR A 25 25.34 -51.81 -23.95
CA THR A 25 26.70 -51.80 -23.33
C THR A 25 27.00 -50.35 -22.87
N ARG A 26 27.30 -49.96 -21.60
CA ARG A 26 28.45 -50.29 -20.72
C ARG A 26 29.80 -50.03 -21.43
N LEU A 27 30.80 -49.26 -20.99
CA LEU A 27 31.32 -48.75 -19.69
C LEU A 27 32.05 -47.37 -19.95
N ASN A 28 32.58 -46.54 -19.02
CA ASN A 28 32.56 -46.41 -17.56
C ASN A 28 33.03 -44.99 -17.08
N LEU A 29 32.70 -44.67 -15.82
CA LEU A 29 33.48 -43.93 -14.78
C LEU A 29 34.18 -42.56 -15.02
N SER A 30 33.90 -41.69 -14.04
CA SER A 30 34.54 -40.43 -13.59
C SER A 30 35.85 -40.71 -12.78
N PRO A 31 36.42 -39.87 -11.85
CA PRO A 31 36.02 -38.56 -11.30
C PRO A 31 37.20 -37.57 -11.00
N PHE A 32 36.97 -36.69 -9.99
CA PHE A 32 37.87 -35.81 -9.20
C PHE A 32 37.72 -34.30 -9.48
N PHE A 33 36.84 -33.61 -8.73
CA PHE A 33 37.05 -33.08 -7.36
C PHE A 33 38.08 -31.93 -7.28
N LYS A 34 37.55 -30.70 -7.11
CA LYS A 34 38.03 -29.81 -6.05
C LYS A 34 36.84 -29.23 -5.29
N ILE A 35 36.62 -29.77 -4.09
CA ILE A 35 35.91 -29.05 -3.03
C ILE A 35 36.81 -27.88 -2.62
N SER A 36 36.28 -26.67 -2.59
CA SER A 36 36.83 -25.59 -1.77
C SER A 36 35.68 -24.95 -0.97
N SER A 37 36.00 -24.55 0.25
CA SER A 37 35.04 -24.44 1.34
C SER A 37 34.67 -22.99 1.69
N LYS A 38 33.45 -22.82 2.20
CA LYS A 38 33.00 -21.71 3.07
C LYS A 38 33.04 -20.29 2.47
N ALA A 39 31.87 -19.90 1.95
CA ALA A 39 31.30 -18.60 2.29
C ALA A 39 29.77 -18.79 2.45
N THR A 40 29.30 -18.96 3.69
CA THR A 40 27.87 -18.86 3.99
C THR A 40 27.41 -17.44 3.66
N PRO A 41 26.31 -17.23 2.90
CA PRO A 41 25.69 -15.92 2.88
C PRO A 41 25.17 -15.67 4.29
N THR A 42 25.82 -14.78 5.02
CA THR A 42 25.27 -14.26 6.28
C THR A 42 23.96 -13.58 5.94
N ILE A 43 22.85 -14.29 6.18
CA ILE A 43 21.53 -13.70 6.31
C ILE A 43 21.67 -12.69 7.45
N ARG A 44 21.89 -11.42 7.10
CA ARG A 44 21.70 -10.32 8.03
C ARG A 44 20.23 -10.37 8.40
N ARG A 45 19.94 -10.95 9.56
CA ARG A 45 18.68 -10.75 10.27
C ARG A 45 18.54 -9.24 10.44
N SER A 46 17.77 -8.60 9.56
CA SER A 46 17.07 -7.38 9.91
C SER A 46 16.35 -7.67 11.22
N SER A 47 16.58 -6.83 12.22
CA SER A 47 16.14 -7.08 13.59
C SER A 47 14.62 -7.06 13.65
N VAL A 48 14.02 -8.25 13.57
CA VAL A 48 12.60 -8.47 13.82
C VAL A 48 12.31 -8.09 15.27
N ILE A 49 11.70 -6.91 15.45
CA ILE A 49 11.14 -6.50 16.75
C ILE A 49 9.74 -7.10 16.85
N ILE A 50 9.66 -8.36 17.29
CA ILE A 50 8.41 -8.93 17.81
C ILE A 50 8.18 -8.33 19.20
N ALA A 51 7.29 -7.34 19.28
CA ALA A 51 6.70 -6.90 20.54
C ALA A 51 5.47 -7.76 20.86
N SER A 52 5.69 -9.02 21.27
CA SER A 52 4.61 -9.88 21.78
C SER A 52 4.36 -9.59 23.26
N SER A 53 3.55 -8.58 23.58
CA SER A 53 3.04 -8.34 24.94
C SER A 53 1.60 -8.85 25.07
N GLY A 54 1.47 -10.17 25.12
CA GLY A 54 0.20 -10.85 25.37
C GLY A 54 -0.21 -10.86 26.84
N SER A 55 -0.45 -9.69 27.46
CA SER A 55 -1.18 -9.58 28.73
C SER A 55 -1.62 -8.14 29.00
N LYS A 56 -2.67 -7.98 29.81
CA LYS A 56 -3.18 -6.67 30.25
C LYS A 56 -2.19 -6.02 31.22
N ASP A 57 -1.40 -5.06 30.74
CA ASP A 57 -0.76 -4.08 31.62
C ASP A 57 -0.70 -2.70 30.96
N ALA A 58 -0.96 -1.67 31.76
CA ALA A 58 -0.90 -0.29 31.31
C ALA A 58 0.53 0.23 31.47
N MET A 59 1.26 0.34 30.35
CA MET A 59 2.64 0.89 30.36
C MET A 59 2.71 2.21 31.11
N SER A 60 3.75 2.35 31.91
CA SER A 60 3.99 3.50 32.78
C SER A 60 4.21 4.78 31.98
N SER A 61 3.96 5.92 32.60
CA SER A 61 4.14 7.21 31.93
C SER A 61 5.60 7.47 31.51
N GLN A 62 6.59 6.90 32.20
CA GLN A 62 8.01 7.05 31.86
C GLN A 62 8.41 6.23 30.62
N GLU A 63 7.93 4.99 30.48
CA GLU A 63 8.21 4.18 29.29
C GLU A 63 7.63 4.82 28.01
N LYS A 64 6.54 5.58 28.13
CA LYS A 64 5.97 6.36 27.02
C LYS A 64 6.81 7.59 26.67
N LEU A 65 7.32 8.31 27.68
CA LEU A 65 8.20 9.47 27.50
C LEU A 65 9.47 9.07 26.73
N GLU A 66 10.16 8.02 27.19
CA GLU A 66 11.38 7.49 26.55
C GLU A 66 11.13 7.02 25.10
N LEU A 67 9.91 6.55 24.81
CA LEU A 67 9.51 6.15 23.47
C LEU A 67 9.26 7.38 22.58
N PHE A 68 8.56 8.41 23.06
CA PHE A 68 8.37 9.67 22.32
C PHE A 68 9.69 10.38 21.99
N GLU A 69 10.60 10.49 22.97
CA GLU A 69 11.92 11.09 22.76
C GLU A 69 12.75 10.30 21.72
N ARG A 70 12.70 8.96 21.75
CA ARG A 70 13.42 8.11 20.78
C ARG A 70 12.97 8.30 19.33
N TYR A 71 11.70 8.71 19.13
CA TYR A 71 11.15 8.99 17.80
C TYR A 71 11.08 10.49 17.45
N GLY A 72 11.63 11.37 18.31
CA GLY A 72 11.67 12.82 18.06
C GLY A 72 10.30 13.51 18.11
N LEU A 73 9.37 12.98 18.91
CA LEU A 73 8.03 13.54 19.12
C LEU A 73 8.01 14.34 20.43
N ASP A 74 7.42 15.54 20.44
CA ASP A 74 7.26 16.32 21.68
C ASP A 74 6.24 15.61 22.61
N PRO A 75 6.64 15.20 23.83
CA PRO A 75 5.70 14.53 24.72
C PRO A 75 4.56 15.42 25.22
N ASN A 76 4.70 16.75 25.19
CA ASN A 76 3.66 17.69 25.61
C ASN A 76 2.46 17.74 24.65
N ASP A 77 2.63 17.35 23.38
CA ASP A 77 1.52 17.22 22.43
C ASP A 77 0.54 16.09 22.81
N PHE A 78 0.97 15.14 23.68
CA PHE A 78 0.24 13.91 23.96
C PHE A 78 -0.06 13.65 25.45
N LEU A 79 0.59 14.35 26.38
CA LEU A 79 0.39 14.19 27.82
C LEU A 79 -0.52 15.27 28.43
N SER A 80 -1.82 14.98 28.50
CA SER A 80 -2.71 15.66 29.45
C SER A 80 -2.72 14.91 30.78
N GLU A 81 -2.23 15.56 31.85
CA GLU A 81 -2.02 14.91 33.15
C GLU A 81 -3.33 14.41 33.82
N PRO A 82 -3.28 13.27 34.53
CA PRO A 82 -4.38 12.82 35.38
C PRO A 82 -4.37 13.54 36.74
N SER A 83 -5.26 14.52 36.94
CA SER A 83 -5.30 15.28 38.19
C SER A 83 -5.77 14.47 39.41
N VAL A 84 -5.06 14.68 40.53
CA VAL A 84 -5.05 13.82 41.72
C VAL A 84 -6.30 14.01 42.61
N LYS A 85 -6.89 12.89 43.07
CA LYS A 85 -7.85 12.89 44.19
C LYS A 85 -7.17 13.36 45.48
N ARG A 86 -7.60 14.48 46.08
CA ARG A 86 -7.32 14.76 47.51
C ARG A 86 -8.50 15.38 48.28
N LYS A 87 -8.41 15.26 49.60
CA LYS A 87 -9.50 15.26 50.60
C LYS A 87 -9.90 16.67 51.05
N ARG A 88 -11.15 16.80 51.53
CA ARG A 88 -11.68 17.97 52.27
C ARG A 88 -10.71 18.49 53.36
N ARG A 89 -10.53 19.80 53.45
CA ARG A 89 -10.59 20.53 54.73
C ARG A 89 -11.00 21.99 54.52
N LYS A 90 -11.57 22.58 55.56
CA LYS A 90 -12.22 23.90 55.63
C LYS A 90 -11.39 24.77 56.57
N ASP A 91 -11.00 25.98 56.17
CA ASP A 91 -11.46 27.22 56.83
C ASP A 91 -11.08 28.52 56.10
N ARG A 92 -11.58 29.65 56.64
CA ARG A 92 -11.71 31.01 56.10
C ARG A 92 -10.39 31.78 55.85
N GLY A 93 -10.42 32.82 54.98
CA GLY A 93 -9.56 34.00 55.14
C GLY A 93 -9.31 34.91 53.92
N GLN A 94 -10.05 36.01 53.82
CA GLN A 94 -9.67 37.32 53.22
C GLN A 94 -9.39 37.50 51.71
N GLU A 95 -9.43 38.78 51.32
CA GLU A 95 -9.60 39.32 49.97
C GLU A 95 -8.28 39.58 49.23
N MET A 96 -8.30 39.51 47.90
CA MET A 96 -8.02 40.67 47.04
C MET A 96 -8.33 40.36 45.57
N GLY A 97 -8.76 41.38 44.82
CA GLY A 97 -9.24 41.21 43.45
C GLY A 97 -8.12 41.08 42.40
N LYS A 98 -8.35 40.24 41.39
CA LYS A 98 -7.73 40.31 40.05
C LYS A 98 -8.74 39.82 39.02
N GLY A 99 -8.64 40.34 37.80
CA GLY A 99 -9.73 40.29 36.81
C GLY A 99 -10.20 38.89 36.42
N LYS A 100 -11.50 38.75 36.17
CA LYS A 100 -12.08 37.55 35.54
C LYS A 100 -11.51 37.40 34.13
N GLN A 101 -10.56 36.49 33.93
CA GLN A 101 -10.42 35.88 32.61
C GLN A 101 -11.68 35.04 32.35
N PRO A 102 -12.23 35.05 31.12
CA PRO A 102 -13.33 34.16 30.78
C PRO A 102 -12.83 32.72 30.88
N VAL A 103 -13.51 31.90 31.69
CA VAL A 103 -13.28 30.45 31.69
C VAL A 103 -13.71 29.94 30.34
N VAL A 104 -12.76 29.73 29.43
CA VAL A 104 -13.02 29.06 28.16
C VAL A 104 -13.39 27.63 28.50
N GLU A 105 -14.68 27.33 28.37
CA GLU A 105 -15.20 25.98 28.57
C GLU A 105 -14.53 25.07 27.53
N VAL A 106 -13.58 24.24 27.98
CA VAL A 106 -12.93 23.27 27.10
C VAL A 106 -13.94 22.17 26.82
N VAL A 107 -14.73 22.39 25.77
CA VAL A 107 -15.69 21.42 25.22
C VAL A 107 -14.91 20.18 24.84
N ARG A 108 -14.91 19.19 25.74
CA ARG A 108 -14.27 17.90 25.53
C ARG A 108 -14.91 17.25 24.31
N LYS A 109 -14.19 17.23 23.18
CA LYS A 109 -14.63 16.52 21.99
C LYS A 109 -14.96 15.07 22.39
N PRO A 110 -16.10 14.51 21.94
CA PRO A 110 -16.49 13.16 22.32
C PRO A 110 -15.40 12.16 21.91
N PRO A 111 -15.24 11.03 22.63
CA PRO A 111 -14.25 10.03 22.30
C PRO A 111 -14.47 9.54 20.87
N ARG A 112 -13.39 9.45 20.09
CA ARG A 112 -13.43 8.92 18.73
C ARG A 112 -13.94 7.48 18.75
N THR A 113 -14.84 7.15 17.83
CA THR A 113 -15.45 5.81 17.71
C THR A 113 -15.29 5.27 16.29
N THR A 114 -15.61 4.00 16.08
CA THR A 114 -15.44 3.31 14.80
C THR A 114 -16.71 2.61 14.34
N HIS A 115 -16.94 2.55 13.03
CA HIS A 115 -18.01 1.80 12.37
C HIS A 115 -17.46 0.79 11.34
N LYS A 116 -18.30 -0.10 10.82
CA LYS A 116 -17.91 -1.15 9.84
C LYS A 116 -18.71 -1.09 8.54
N LEU A 117 -18.65 0.05 7.84
CA LEU A 117 -19.36 0.23 6.56
C LEU A 117 -18.52 -0.19 5.34
N LEU A 118 -17.20 -0.09 5.41
CA LEU A 118 -16.28 -0.45 4.31
C LEU A 118 -16.08 -1.97 4.20
N GLN A 119 -15.74 -2.45 3.00
CA GLN A 119 -15.35 -3.84 2.77
C GLN A 119 -14.25 -4.02 1.72
N VAL A 120 -13.66 -5.22 1.70
CA VAL A 120 -12.78 -5.70 0.63
C VAL A 120 -13.62 -6.25 -0.54
N LEU A 121 -13.34 -5.82 -1.76
CA LEU A 121 -14.17 -6.08 -2.95
C LEU A 121 -13.75 -7.35 -3.71
N GLY A 122 -12.45 -7.55 -3.87
CA GLY A 122 -11.83 -8.64 -4.64
C GLY A 122 -10.82 -9.45 -3.83
N GLY A 123 -10.31 -10.54 -4.41
CA GLY A 123 -9.16 -11.28 -3.88
C GLY A 123 -9.42 -12.14 -2.63
N LYS A 124 -8.33 -12.52 -1.94
CA LYS A 124 -8.29 -13.46 -0.81
C LYS A 124 -9.16 -13.05 0.39
N ALA A 125 -9.24 -11.75 0.69
CA ALA A 125 -9.99 -11.19 1.81
C ALA A 125 -11.38 -10.65 1.43
N LYS A 126 -11.87 -10.94 0.21
CA LYS A 126 -13.16 -10.47 -0.33
C LYS A 126 -14.32 -10.63 0.67
N ARG A 127 -15.15 -9.58 0.77
CA ARG A 127 -16.28 -9.40 1.70
C ARG A 127 -15.93 -9.26 3.19
N LYS A 128 -14.65 -9.29 3.61
CA LYS A 128 -14.30 -8.87 4.98
C LYS A 128 -14.66 -7.38 5.17
N LYS A 129 -15.44 -7.08 6.22
CA LYS A 129 -15.75 -5.70 6.64
C LYS A 129 -14.55 -5.08 7.35
N LEU A 130 -14.32 -3.79 7.13
CA LEU A 130 -13.22 -3.01 7.70
C LEU A 130 -13.76 -1.96 8.68
N LEU A 131 -13.00 -1.70 9.74
CA LEU A 131 -13.21 -0.57 10.65
C LEU A 131 -12.91 0.75 9.93
N SER A 132 -13.65 1.79 10.31
CA SER A 132 -13.49 3.16 9.84
C SER A 132 -13.83 4.14 10.97
N PRO A 133 -13.11 5.27 11.14
CA PRO A 133 -13.47 6.31 12.11
C PRO A 133 -14.86 6.89 11.86
N VAL A 134 -15.64 7.12 12.91
CA VAL A 134 -16.91 7.84 12.85
C VAL A 134 -16.65 9.35 12.85
N GLY A 135 -17.36 10.10 12.01
CA GLY A 135 -17.42 11.56 12.09
C GLY A 135 -16.14 12.29 11.68
N MET A 136 -15.22 11.65 10.95
CA MET A 136 -14.18 12.36 10.23
C MET A 136 -14.77 12.98 8.95
N ASP A 137 -14.49 14.25 8.69
CA ASP A 137 -14.79 14.96 7.43
C ASP A 137 -14.01 14.42 6.21
N VAL A 138 -13.31 13.30 6.38
CA VAL A 138 -12.51 12.63 5.35
C VAL A 138 -13.32 11.46 4.81
N ARG A 139 -13.87 11.63 3.62
CA ARG A 139 -14.59 10.57 2.92
C ARG A 139 -13.58 9.49 2.47
N PRO A 140 -13.74 8.21 2.83
CA PRO A 140 -12.92 7.14 2.28
C PRO A 140 -13.19 6.96 0.78
N MET A 141 -12.18 6.52 0.01
CA MET A 141 -12.33 6.17 -1.41
C MET A 141 -13.57 5.28 -1.61
N MET A 142 -14.48 5.70 -2.49
CA MET A 142 -15.73 4.97 -2.73
C MET A 142 -15.46 3.55 -3.25
N GLU A 143 -16.29 2.57 -2.87
CA GLU A 143 -16.14 1.19 -3.38
C GLU A 143 -16.15 1.10 -4.92
N VAL A 144 -16.95 1.94 -5.59
CA VAL A 144 -16.99 2.03 -7.07
C VAL A 144 -15.70 2.60 -7.65
N VAL A 145 -15.11 3.61 -7.01
CA VAL A 145 -13.83 4.23 -7.44
C VAL A 145 -12.68 3.25 -7.21
N LYS A 146 -12.63 2.62 -6.03
CA LYS A 146 -11.65 1.59 -5.69
C LYS A 146 -11.73 0.39 -6.65
N GLY A 147 -12.93 -0.11 -6.93
CA GLY A 147 -13.14 -1.18 -7.90
C GLY A 147 -12.61 -0.81 -9.28
N ALA A 148 -13.00 0.35 -9.80
CA ALA A 148 -12.52 0.85 -11.10
C ALA A 148 -11.00 1.03 -11.15
N ALA A 149 -10.36 1.49 -10.07
CA ALA A 149 -8.91 1.63 -9.99
C ALA A 149 -8.19 0.30 -10.18
N PHE A 150 -8.54 -0.72 -9.38
CA PHE A 150 -7.92 -2.03 -9.49
C PHE A 150 -8.23 -2.74 -10.81
N ASP A 151 -9.41 -2.53 -11.39
CA ASP A 151 -9.77 -3.12 -12.67
C ASP A 151 -8.98 -2.48 -13.83
N ILE A 152 -8.71 -1.16 -13.78
CA ILE A 152 -7.82 -0.50 -14.73
C ILE A 152 -6.37 -0.98 -14.54
N LEU A 153 -5.87 -1.06 -13.30
CA LEU A 153 -4.51 -1.52 -13.00
C LEU A 153 -4.24 -2.95 -13.49
N GLN A 154 -5.18 -3.88 -13.27
CA GLN A 154 -5.06 -5.27 -13.74
C GLN A 154 -4.98 -5.35 -15.28
N VAL A 155 -5.83 -4.57 -15.97
CA VAL A 155 -5.81 -4.50 -17.45
C VAL A 155 -4.53 -3.82 -17.97
N ALA A 156 -4.09 -2.73 -17.34
CA ALA A 156 -2.87 -2.01 -17.71
C ALA A 156 -1.61 -2.83 -17.45
N GLY A 157 -1.57 -3.56 -16.33
CA GLY A 157 -0.55 -4.56 -16.00
C GLY A 157 -0.63 -5.85 -16.80
N GLY A 158 -1.54 -5.97 -17.78
CA GLY A 158 -1.63 -7.15 -18.66
C GLY A 158 -2.07 -8.45 -17.97
N CYS A 159 -2.56 -8.40 -16.73
CA CYS A 159 -3.08 -9.55 -15.99
C CYS A 159 -4.51 -9.26 -15.51
N PRO A 160 -5.56 -9.58 -16.29
CA PRO A 160 -6.94 -9.25 -15.94
C PRO A 160 -7.49 -9.97 -14.70
N ALA A 161 -6.81 -11.00 -14.20
CA ALA A 161 -7.29 -11.88 -13.13
C ALA A 161 -6.70 -11.59 -11.74
N SER A 162 -5.57 -10.87 -11.66
CA SER A 162 -4.85 -10.59 -10.42
C SER A 162 -3.96 -9.36 -10.62
N LEU A 163 -3.70 -8.62 -9.55
CA LEU A 163 -2.62 -7.64 -9.56
C LEU A 163 -1.28 -8.40 -9.72
N ARG A 164 -0.26 -7.77 -10.31
CA ARG A 164 1.09 -8.35 -10.32
C ARG A 164 1.62 -8.39 -8.87
N PRO A 165 2.38 -9.43 -8.48
CA PRO A 165 3.22 -9.39 -7.30
C PRO A 165 4.17 -8.18 -7.39
N GLY A 166 4.47 -7.57 -6.24
CA GLY A 166 5.16 -6.29 -6.18
C GLY A 166 4.87 -5.54 -4.88
N ARG A 167 5.43 -4.34 -4.75
CA ARG A 167 5.34 -3.45 -3.60
C ARG A 167 4.36 -2.32 -3.87
N TRP A 168 3.51 -2.01 -2.89
CA TRP A 168 2.57 -0.89 -2.95
C TRP A 168 2.91 0.14 -1.87
N LEU A 169 2.77 1.43 -2.19
CA LEU A 169 2.86 2.53 -1.24
C LEU A 169 1.51 3.25 -1.13
N ASP A 170 0.88 3.21 0.03
CA ASP A 170 -0.41 3.85 0.30
C ASP A 170 -0.17 5.13 1.10
N LEU A 171 0.00 6.27 0.41
CA LEU A 171 0.43 7.52 1.03
C LEU A 171 -0.60 8.11 2.01
N TYR A 172 -1.89 7.89 1.79
CA TYR A 172 -2.95 8.40 2.66
C TYR A 172 -3.80 7.23 3.18
N SER A 173 -3.15 6.35 3.93
CA SER A 173 -3.66 5.01 4.25
C SER A 173 -4.96 4.98 5.04
N GLY A 174 -5.08 5.79 6.10
CA GLY A 174 -6.26 5.83 6.97
C GLY A 174 -6.72 4.46 7.46
N THR A 175 -7.78 3.95 6.83
CA THR A 175 -8.38 2.64 7.14
C THR A 175 -7.61 1.43 6.57
N ALA A 176 -6.54 1.66 5.81
CA ALA A 176 -5.86 0.69 4.94
C ALA A 176 -6.76 0.06 3.84
N SER A 177 -7.92 0.65 3.52
CA SER A 177 -8.89 0.09 2.57
C SER A 177 -8.35 -0.12 1.15
N VAL A 178 -7.37 0.67 0.71
CA VAL A 178 -6.72 0.55 -0.61
C VAL A 178 -5.59 -0.49 -0.56
N GLY A 179 -4.60 -0.34 0.33
CA GLY A 179 -3.54 -1.33 0.48
C GLY A 179 -4.01 -2.76 0.83
N ILE A 180 -5.06 -2.92 1.66
CA ILE A 180 -5.69 -4.23 1.92
C ILE A 180 -6.31 -4.83 0.65
N GLU A 181 -6.91 -4.00 -0.22
CA GLU A 181 -7.45 -4.46 -1.49
C GLU A 181 -6.31 -4.93 -2.43
N ALA A 182 -5.16 -4.26 -2.41
CA ALA A 182 -3.95 -4.68 -3.14
C ALA A 182 -3.42 -6.04 -2.65
N LEU A 183 -3.21 -6.21 -1.34
CA LEU A 183 -2.78 -7.51 -0.75
C LEU A 183 -3.78 -8.62 -1.04
N SER A 184 -5.07 -8.32 -0.92
CA SER A 184 -6.14 -9.25 -1.27
C SER A 184 -6.04 -9.71 -2.73
N ARG A 185 -5.73 -8.79 -3.66
CA ARG A 185 -5.59 -9.02 -5.11
C ARG A 185 -4.19 -9.47 -5.56
N GLY A 186 -3.28 -9.83 -4.64
CA GLY A 186 -2.01 -10.49 -4.97
C GLY A 186 -0.75 -9.62 -4.88
N CYS A 187 -0.85 -8.38 -4.40
CA CYS A 187 0.32 -7.60 -4.00
C CYS A 187 1.14 -8.34 -2.92
N SER A 188 2.45 -8.12 -2.88
CA SER A 188 3.38 -8.88 -2.03
C SER A 188 3.70 -8.18 -0.72
N GLU A 189 3.79 -6.85 -0.73
CA GLU A 189 4.12 -5.99 0.41
C GLU A 189 3.42 -4.64 0.24
N VAL A 190 2.91 -4.05 1.33
CA VAL A 190 2.38 -2.69 1.31
C VAL A 190 3.00 -1.83 2.42
N HIS A 191 3.48 -0.65 2.03
CA HIS A 191 3.90 0.41 2.93
C HIS A 191 2.73 1.36 3.13
N PHE A 192 2.29 1.54 4.36
CA PHE A 192 1.17 2.39 4.75
C PHE A 192 1.70 3.64 5.44
N VAL A 193 1.41 4.82 4.90
CA VAL A 193 1.71 6.11 5.54
C VAL A 193 0.42 6.67 6.14
N GLU A 194 0.45 6.96 7.44
CA GLU A 194 -0.67 7.57 8.18
C GLU A 194 -0.14 8.42 9.33
N MET A 195 -0.61 9.65 9.46
CA MET A 195 -0.09 10.59 10.46
C MET A 195 -0.73 10.42 11.84
N ASP A 196 -1.97 9.94 11.92
CA ASP A 196 -2.75 9.94 13.16
C ASP A 196 -2.54 8.62 13.95
N PRO A 197 -1.85 8.65 15.12
CA PRO A 197 -1.51 7.42 15.83
C PRO A 197 -2.74 6.64 16.33
N TRP A 198 -3.86 7.33 16.59
CA TRP A 198 -5.12 6.68 16.97
C TRP A 198 -5.74 5.95 15.78
N VAL A 199 -5.66 6.51 14.57
CA VAL A 199 -6.09 5.79 13.36
C VAL A 199 -5.22 4.55 13.14
N VAL A 200 -3.90 4.67 13.33
CA VAL A 200 -2.97 3.54 13.24
C VAL A 200 -3.34 2.43 14.23
N SER A 201 -3.44 2.75 15.53
CA SER A 201 -3.64 1.75 16.59
C SER A 201 -5.07 1.20 16.68
N ASN A 202 -6.09 2.02 16.40
CA ASN A 202 -7.50 1.64 16.61
C ASN A 202 -8.24 1.24 15.32
N VAL A 203 -7.66 1.47 14.14
CA VAL A 203 -8.30 1.15 12.85
C VAL A 203 -7.38 0.39 11.91
N LEU A 204 -6.23 0.96 11.54
CA LEU A 204 -5.33 0.44 10.50
C LEU A 204 -4.78 -0.93 10.89
N GLN A 205 -4.07 -1.02 12.02
CA GLN A 205 -3.47 -2.26 12.50
C GLN A 205 -4.52 -3.35 12.83
N PRO A 206 -5.66 -3.04 13.50
CA PRO A 206 -6.77 -3.99 13.65
C PRO A 206 -7.35 -4.49 12.32
N ASN A 207 -7.44 -3.65 11.29
CA ASN A 207 -7.89 -4.08 9.96
C ASN A 207 -6.90 -5.04 9.29
N LEU A 208 -5.59 -4.79 9.41
CA LEU A 208 -4.55 -5.69 8.91
C LEU A 208 -4.57 -7.06 9.64
N GLN A 209 -4.70 -7.06 10.96
CA GLN A 209 -4.86 -8.27 11.76
C GLN A 209 -6.12 -9.06 11.36
N TRP A 210 -7.27 -8.38 11.29
CA TRP A 210 -8.55 -8.98 10.89
C TRP A 210 -8.53 -9.56 9.47
N THR A 211 -7.83 -8.91 8.55
CA THR A 211 -7.71 -9.40 7.17
C THR A 211 -6.69 -10.51 7.01
N GLY A 212 -5.70 -10.62 7.92
CA GLY A 212 -4.63 -11.62 7.89
C GLY A 212 -3.41 -11.15 7.10
N PHE A 213 -3.16 -9.83 7.10
CA PHE A 213 -2.19 -9.16 6.24
C PHE A 213 -1.09 -8.38 6.97
N LEU A 214 -1.09 -8.41 8.31
CA LEU A 214 -0.10 -7.67 9.12
C LEU A 214 1.35 -8.01 8.76
N ASP A 215 1.65 -9.28 8.48
CA ASP A 215 3.01 -9.75 8.14
C ASP A 215 3.49 -9.30 6.74
N PHE A 216 2.61 -8.72 5.92
CA PHE A 216 2.90 -8.18 4.58
C PHE A 216 2.83 -6.65 4.54
N SER A 217 2.90 -6.00 5.71
CA SER A 217 2.59 -4.58 5.89
C SER A 217 3.67 -3.86 6.70
N VAL A 218 4.15 -2.74 6.19
CA VAL A 218 5.04 -1.80 6.91
C VAL A 218 4.22 -0.54 7.20
N ILE A 219 4.18 -0.08 8.46
CA ILE A 219 3.40 1.10 8.86
C ILE A 219 4.36 2.23 9.24
N HIS A 220 4.20 3.38 8.59
CA HIS A 220 4.98 4.60 8.81
C HIS A 220 4.06 5.65 9.45
N THR A 221 4.19 5.85 10.76
CA THR A 221 3.37 6.81 11.52
C THR A 221 3.92 8.24 11.38
N VAL A 222 3.78 8.82 10.19
CA VAL A 222 4.34 10.13 9.80
C VAL A 222 3.41 10.83 8.80
N THR A 223 3.63 12.13 8.56
CA THR A 223 2.97 12.83 7.44
C THR A 223 3.60 12.43 6.10
N VAL A 224 2.86 12.64 5.00
CA VAL A 224 3.29 12.25 3.65
C VAL A 224 4.48 13.07 3.19
N GLU A 225 4.49 14.35 3.53
CA GLU A 225 5.54 15.31 3.20
C GLU A 225 6.86 14.85 3.83
N ASN A 226 6.85 14.55 5.15
CA ASN A 226 7.99 14.02 5.87
C ASN A 226 8.43 12.63 5.36
N PHE A 227 7.49 11.79 4.91
CA PHE A 227 7.80 10.48 4.34
C PHE A 227 8.53 10.61 2.98
N LEU A 228 8.02 11.47 2.09
CA LEU A 228 8.61 11.70 0.77
C LEU A 228 10.00 12.34 0.87
N GLU A 229 10.17 13.34 1.75
CA GLU A 229 11.48 13.96 2.01
C GLU A 229 12.53 12.99 2.54
N ARG A 230 12.12 11.97 3.32
CA ARG A 230 13.01 11.00 3.97
C ARG A 230 12.87 9.59 3.41
N ALA A 231 12.37 9.46 2.19
CA ALA A 231 12.06 8.18 1.56
C ALA A 231 13.22 7.17 1.61
N GLN A 232 14.44 7.64 1.32
CA GLN A 232 15.66 6.82 1.37
C GLN A 232 15.96 6.24 2.78
N GLN A 233 15.56 6.95 3.84
CA GLN A 233 15.74 6.52 5.24
C GLN A 233 14.68 5.50 5.66
N PHE A 234 13.42 5.69 5.22
CA PHE A 234 12.30 4.80 5.57
C PHE A 234 12.29 3.50 4.78
N VAL A 235 12.69 3.53 3.51
CA VAL A 235 12.53 2.40 2.58
C VAL A 235 13.86 1.68 2.32
N GLY A 236 14.98 2.39 2.40
CA GLY A 236 16.34 1.86 2.23
C GLY A 236 16.77 1.74 0.76
N GLY A 237 17.77 2.53 0.37
CA GLY A 237 18.40 2.50 -0.95
C GLY A 237 17.48 2.89 -2.11
N ASP A 238 17.97 2.73 -3.34
CA ASP A 238 17.23 2.99 -4.58
C ASP A 238 16.20 1.90 -4.85
N THR A 239 15.14 1.83 -4.04
CA THR A 239 14.02 0.90 -4.25
C THR A 239 12.73 1.65 -4.55
N THR A 240 12.26 1.48 -5.79
CA THR A 240 10.97 1.99 -6.25
C THR A 240 9.81 1.14 -5.75
N PHE A 241 8.59 1.64 -5.94
CA PHE A 241 7.35 0.88 -5.75
C PHE A 241 6.71 0.55 -7.09
N ASP A 242 6.15 -0.66 -7.24
CA ASP A 242 5.38 -1.04 -8.42
C ASP A 242 4.06 -0.26 -8.50
N TYR A 243 3.50 0.08 -7.33
CA TYR A 243 2.21 0.77 -7.19
C TYR A 243 2.26 1.85 -6.12
N ILE A 244 1.64 3.00 -6.37
CA ILE A 244 1.46 4.07 -5.39
C ILE A 244 -0.01 4.51 -5.39
N SER A 245 -0.65 4.61 -4.22
CA SER A 245 -1.97 5.26 -4.06
C SER A 245 -1.87 6.59 -3.35
N VAL A 246 -2.55 7.58 -3.94
CA VAL A 246 -2.59 8.98 -3.52
C VAL A 246 -4.06 9.34 -3.33
N THR A 247 -4.58 9.11 -2.12
CA THR A 247 -6.00 9.35 -1.78
C THR A 247 -6.16 10.37 -0.65
N PRO A 248 -5.65 11.62 -0.83
CA PRO A 248 -5.64 12.63 0.22
C PRO A 248 -7.04 13.12 0.58
N PRO A 249 -7.23 13.69 1.79
CA PRO A 249 -8.43 14.45 2.11
C PRO A 249 -8.53 15.65 1.16
N TYR A 250 -9.57 15.71 0.30
CA TYR A 250 -9.62 16.64 -0.84
C TYR A 250 -9.34 18.13 -0.51
N MET A 251 -9.61 18.57 0.72
CA MET A 251 -9.50 19.96 1.19
C MET A 251 -8.22 20.24 2.00
N LYS A 252 -7.27 19.30 2.08
CA LYS A 252 -6.08 19.41 2.96
C LYS A 252 -4.72 19.35 2.25
N VAL A 253 -4.69 19.25 0.92
CA VAL A 253 -3.45 19.16 0.15
C VAL A 253 -3.49 20.07 -1.08
N ASP A 254 -2.32 20.55 -1.48
CA ASP A 254 -2.10 21.10 -2.81
C ASP A 254 -1.64 19.96 -3.74
N TYR A 255 -2.42 19.66 -4.77
CA TYR A 255 -2.12 18.57 -5.70
C TYR A 255 -0.93 18.88 -6.62
N GLY A 256 -0.66 20.16 -6.91
CA GLY A 256 0.51 20.55 -7.70
C GLY A 256 1.80 20.26 -6.94
N ILE A 257 1.87 20.68 -5.68
CA ILE A 257 3.02 20.41 -4.79
C ILE A 257 3.18 18.91 -4.55
N LEU A 258 2.10 18.21 -4.17
CA LEU A 258 2.13 16.78 -3.88
C LEU A 258 2.57 15.94 -5.10
N MET A 259 2.03 16.22 -6.29
CA MET A 259 2.42 15.50 -7.50
C MET A 259 3.84 15.82 -7.98
N HIS A 260 4.35 17.02 -7.69
CA HIS A 260 5.75 17.39 -7.93
C HIS A 260 6.70 16.64 -6.98
N GLN A 261 6.38 16.58 -5.68
CA GLN A 261 7.16 15.79 -4.72
C GLN A 261 7.20 14.30 -5.07
N ILE A 262 6.07 13.73 -5.55
CA ILE A 262 6.02 12.35 -6.02
C ILE A 262 6.82 12.18 -7.32
N SER A 263 6.71 13.12 -8.27
CA SER A 263 7.43 13.13 -9.55
C SER A 263 8.96 13.08 -9.38
N ASP A 264 9.49 13.79 -8.40
CA ASP A 264 10.93 13.89 -8.13
C ASP A 264 11.44 12.80 -7.18
N SER A 265 10.55 11.97 -6.64
CA SER A 265 10.89 10.96 -5.65
C SER A 265 11.55 9.74 -6.29
N SER A 266 12.66 9.27 -5.70
CA SER A 266 13.30 7.98 -6.02
C SER A 266 12.38 6.76 -5.81
N LEU A 267 11.18 6.95 -5.27
CA LEU A 267 10.15 5.93 -5.11
C LEU A 267 9.42 5.59 -6.43
N VAL A 268 9.51 6.46 -7.44
CA VAL A 268 8.88 6.29 -8.76
C VAL A 268 9.90 5.78 -9.78
N GLY A 269 9.63 4.61 -10.38
CA GLY A 269 10.42 4.03 -11.46
C GLY A 269 9.67 3.97 -12.78
N GLU A 270 10.35 3.57 -13.87
CA GLU A 270 9.78 3.53 -15.22
C GLU A 270 8.58 2.58 -15.38
N ASP A 271 8.50 1.55 -14.51
CA ASP A 271 7.44 0.54 -14.48
C ASP A 271 6.35 0.79 -13.40
N THR A 272 6.47 1.86 -12.62
CA THR A 272 5.53 2.20 -11.53
C THR A 272 4.15 2.61 -12.07
N PHE A 273 3.09 2.27 -11.34
CA PHE A 273 1.74 2.81 -11.53
C PHE A 273 1.32 3.69 -10.35
N ILE A 274 0.82 4.90 -10.61
CA ILE A 274 0.34 5.82 -9.57
C ILE A 274 -1.17 6.02 -9.74
N VAL A 275 -1.95 5.71 -8.71
CA VAL A 275 -3.39 5.94 -8.63
C VAL A 275 -3.65 7.20 -7.82
N VAL A 276 -4.29 8.21 -8.41
CA VAL A 276 -4.57 9.49 -7.75
C VAL A 276 -6.07 9.74 -7.72
N GLU A 277 -6.63 9.98 -6.54
CA GLU A 277 -8.00 10.44 -6.34
C GLU A 277 -7.99 11.95 -6.03
N TYR A 278 -8.72 12.76 -6.82
CA TYR A 278 -8.74 14.22 -6.70
C TYR A 278 -10.12 14.82 -6.99
N PRO A 279 -10.44 16.04 -6.52
CA PRO A 279 -11.74 16.65 -6.76
C PRO A 279 -11.89 17.19 -8.20
N LEU A 280 -13.13 17.25 -8.68
CA LEU A 280 -13.52 17.97 -9.89
C LEU A 280 -13.10 19.44 -9.80
N GLY A 281 -12.37 19.92 -10.80
CA GLY A 281 -11.88 21.31 -10.89
C GLY A 281 -10.39 21.48 -10.59
N THR A 282 -9.72 20.46 -10.05
CA THR A 282 -8.26 20.42 -9.99
C THR A 282 -7.70 20.11 -11.38
N ASP A 283 -6.76 20.94 -11.85
CA ASP A 283 -5.97 20.65 -13.05
C ASP A 283 -4.84 19.66 -12.69
N MET A 284 -4.63 18.67 -13.54
CA MET A 284 -3.71 17.54 -13.29
C MET A 284 -2.89 17.27 -14.55
N LEU A 285 -1.58 17.33 -14.41
CA LEU A 285 -0.62 17.16 -15.51
C LEU A 285 -0.82 15.83 -16.27
N ASP A 286 -0.37 15.79 -17.53
CA ASP A 286 -0.41 14.58 -18.37
C ASP A 286 0.72 13.57 -18.08
N SER A 287 1.67 13.95 -17.20
CA SER A 287 2.80 13.13 -16.77
C SER A 287 3.12 13.34 -15.29
N CYS A 288 3.83 12.39 -14.69
CA CYS A 288 4.39 12.46 -13.34
C CYS A 288 5.71 11.69 -13.36
N GLY A 289 6.84 12.38 -13.18
CA GLY A 289 8.18 11.83 -13.42
C GLY A 289 8.31 11.26 -14.83
N CYS A 290 8.79 10.02 -14.93
CA CYS A 290 8.90 9.26 -16.19
C CYS A 290 7.56 8.68 -16.69
N LEU A 291 6.49 8.74 -15.88
CA LEU A 291 5.19 8.13 -16.14
C LEU A 291 4.22 9.07 -16.86
N MET A 292 3.24 8.48 -17.55
CA MET A 292 2.21 9.19 -18.31
C MET A 292 0.82 8.86 -17.80
N LYS A 293 -0.12 9.80 -17.88
CA LYS A 293 -1.53 9.59 -17.53
C LYS A 293 -2.20 8.63 -18.53
N ILE A 294 -2.41 7.38 -18.13
CA ILE A 294 -2.99 6.31 -18.97
C ILE A 294 -4.52 6.21 -18.83
N ALA A 295 -5.08 6.73 -17.74
CA ALA A 295 -6.51 6.87 -17.54
C ALA A 295 -6.82 8.10 -16.69
N ASP A 296 -7.96 8.72 -16.97
CA ASP A 296 -8.62 9.74 -16.15
C ASP A 296 -10.13 9.46 -16.24
N ARG A 297 -10.81 9.33 -15.10
CA ARG A 297 -12.23 8.99 -15.03
C ARG A 297 -12.95 9.76 -13.95
N ARG A 298 -14.06 10.39 -14.32
CA ARG A 298 -14.96 11.11 -13.41
C ARG A 298 -15.95 10.18 -12.70
N PHE A 299 -16.03 10.32 -11.39
CA PHE A 299 -17.01 9.69 -10.50
C PHE A 299 -17.74 10.79 -9.70
N GLY A 300 -18.74 11.41 -10.32
CA GLY A 300 -19.53 12.49 -9.72
C GLY A 300 -18.73 13.78 -9.51
N ARG A 301 -18.28 14.00 -8.26
CA ARG A 301 -17.43 15.15 -7.84
C ARG A 301 -15.93 14.80 -7.73
N THR A 302 -15.58 13.54 -7.99
CA THR A 302 -14.24 12.98 -7.85
C THR A 302 -13.70 12.60 -9.24
N HIS A 303 -12.40 12.69 -9.45
CA HIS A 303 -11.68 12.04 -10.54
C HIS A 303 -10.71 11.00 -10.01
N LEU A 304 -10.45 10.02 -10.85
CA LEU A 304 -9.48 8.97 -10.65
C LEU A 304 -8.53 8.98 -11.85
N ALA A 305 -7.33 9.53 -11.65
CA ALA A 305 -6.25 9.39 -12.61
C ALA A 305 -5.41 8.16 -12.29
N ILE A 306 -4.90 7.52 -13.34
CA ILE A 306 -3.84 6.53 -13.22
C ILE A 306 -2.72 6.94 -14.16
N TYR A 307 -1.55 7.17 -13.57
CA TYR A 307 -0.29 7.32 -14.27
C TYR A 307 0.39 5.96 -14.35
N GLY A 308 1.11 5.71 -15.42
CA GLY A 308 1.84 4.47 -15.60
C GLY A 308 2.83 4.52 -16.75
N PRO A 309 3.47 3.37 -17.04
CA PRO A 309 4.54 3.30 -18.02
C PRO A 309 4.06 3.61 -19.43
N LYS A 310 4.95 4.12 -20.29
CA LYS A 310 4.61 4.44 -21.69
C LYS A 310 4.07 3.22 -22.46
N TRP A 311 4.52 2.00 -22.14
CA TRP A 311 4.03 0.77 -22.74
C TRP A 311 2.59 0.40 -22.32
N ALA A 312 2.12 0.91 -21.17
CA ALA A 312 0.77 0.67 -20.66
C ALA A 312 -0.29 1.62 -21.27
N MET A 313 0.12 2.62 -22.05
CA MET A 313 -0.81 3.44 -22.83
C MET A 313 -1.60 2.58 -23.82
N LYS A 314 -2.93 2.60 -23.70
CA LYS A 314 -3.79 2.18 -24.81
C LYS A 314 -3.57 3.12 -25.99
N LYS A 315 -3.14 2.58 -27.14
CA LYS A 315 -3.12 3.33 -28.41
C LYS A 315 -4.51 3.96 -28.61
N LYS A 316 -4.62 5.28 -28.52
CA LYS A 316 -5.84 5.99 -28.93
C LYS A 316 -6.13 5.56 -30.36
N LYS A 317 -7.29 4.96 -30.61
CA LYS A 317 -7.79 4.83 -31.98
C LYS A 317 -7.87 6.25 -32.52
N LYS A 318 -7.09 6.55 -33.56
CA LYS A 318 -7.36 7.74 -34.39
C LYS A 318 -8.75 7.50 -34.98
N GLY A 319 -9.71 8.33 -34.56
CA GLY A 319 -10.98 8.50 -35.26
C GLY A 319 -10.77 9.36 -36.49
#